data_AF-A0A960D4J3-F1
#
_entry.id   AF-A0A960D4J3-F1
#
_cell.length_a   1.000
_cell.length_b   1.000
_cell.length_c   1.000
_cell.angle_alpha   90.00
_cell.angle_beta   90.00
_cell.angle_gamma   90.00
#
_symmetry.space_group_name_H-M   'P 1'
#
loop_
_entity.id
_entity.type
_entity.pdbx_description
1 polymer ?
#
loop_
_entity_poly.entity_id
_entity_poly.type
_entity_poly.pdbx_seq_one_letter_code
_entity_poly.pdbx_strand_id
1 'polypeptide(L)'
;APWFASETAVNRYEVGDAIGERQWFQPPDAIRSLWHYTYKAYHFHSTLTNSAGNHHPWESKPWTWPMSLRPVLYAIDNQNVPGCGAASCVKAVMLVGTPAMWWLAVPVLLYAAWRAFVRRDWRYAVVLVGYCAGFLPWFADIDRQMYFFYAVPMA
;
A
#
# COMPACT_ATOMS: atom_id res chain seq x y z
N ALA A 1 -19.08 -12.25 5.97
CA ALA A 1 -19.26 -12.91 4.66
C ALA A 1 -18.50 -12.11 3.58
N PRO A 2 -18.10 -12.72 2.45
CA PRO A 2 -17.59 -11.98 1.28
C PRO A 2 -18.58 -10.92 0.80
N TRP A 3 -18.11 -9.86 0.13
CA TRP A 3 -18.93 -8.68 -0.21
C TRP A 3 -20.28 -9.02 -0.89
N PHE A 4 -20.28 -9.95 -1.85
CA PHE A 4 -21.51 -10.36 -2.55
C PHE A 4 -22.56 -11.03 -1.65
N ALA A 5 -22.12 -11.75 -0.63
CA ALA A 5 -22.96 -12.51 0.31
C ALA A 5 -23.22 -11.77 1.63
N SER A 6 -22.77 -10.52 1.75
CA SER A 6 -22.87 -9.73 2.98
C SER A 6 -24.09 -8.82 2.92
N GLU A 7 -24.90 -8.84 3.97
CA GLU A 7 -26.06 -7.95 4.11
C GLU A 7 -25.67 -6.53 4.54
N THR A 8 -24.50 -6.38 5.16
CA THR A 8 -24.01 -5.09 5.70
C THR A 8 -22.70 -4.65 5.05
N ALA A 9 -22.39 -5.18 3.87
CA ALA A 9 -21.19 -4.74 3.16
C ALA A 9 -21.29 -3.27 2.76
N VAL A 10 -20.17 -2.55 2.87
CA VAL A 10 -20.08 -1.14 2.49
C VAL A 10 -20.52 -0.95 1.04
N ASN A 11 -21.46 -0.03 0.84
CA ASN A 11 -22.04 0.33 -0.46
C ASN A 11 -22.63 -0.87 -1.25
N ARG A 12 -23.20 -1.86 -0.56
CA ARG A 12 -23.70 -3.09 -1.20
C ARG A 12 -25.04 -2.94 -1.92
N TYR A 13 -25.91 -2.07 -1.42
CA TYR A 13 -27.30 -1.92 -1.83
C TYR A 13 -27.59 -0.46 -2.22
N GLU A 14 -26.81 0.05 -3.16
CA GLU A 14 -26.86 1.48 -3.54
C GLU A 14 -27.83 1.76 -4.70
N VAL A 15 -28.34 0.74 -5.39
CA VAL A 15 -29.35 0.92 -6.44
C VAL A 15 -30.69 1.27 -5.81
N GLY A 16 -31.29 2.39 -6.26
CA GLY A 16 -32.47 2.99 -5.68
C GLY A 16 -32.17 3.99 -4.56
N ASP A 17 -30.91 4.08 -4.10
CA ASP A 17 -30.44 5.04 -3.10
C ASP A 17 -29.48 6.06 -3.73
N ALA A 18 -28.16 5.84 -3.67
CA ALA A 18 -27.17 6.72 -4.30
C ALA A 18 -27.00 6.49 -5.81
N ILE A 19 -27.46 5.35 -6.33
CA ILE A 19 -27.43 5.01 -7.75
C ILE A 19 -28.88 4.88 -8.21
N GLY A 20 -29.30 5.60 -9.25
CA GLY A 20 -30.69 5.54 -9.73
C GLY A 20 -31.22 4.12 -10.01
N GLU A 21 -32.54 3.96 -10.00
CA GLU A 21 -33.22 2.67 -10.19
C GLU A 21 -32.75 1.91 -11.44
N ARG A 22 -32.75 0.57 -11.35
CA ARG A 22 -32.26 -0.28 -12.44
C ARG A 22 -33.19 -0.26 -13.64
N GLN A 23 -32.62 0.06 -14.79
CA GLN A 23 -33.26 -0.08 -16.09
C GLN A 23 -33.11 -1.51 -16.63
N TRP A 24 -34.04 -1.96 -17.46
CA TRP A 24 -34.09 -3.35 -17.94
C TRP A 24 -32.82 -3.82 -18.68
N PHE A 25 -32.12 -2.90 -19.36
CA PHE A 25 -30.90 -3.17 -20.12
C PHE A 25 -29.62 -3.10 -19.28
N GLN A 26 -29.71 -2.65 -18.02
CA GLN A 26 -28.56 -2.48 -17.14
C GLN A 26 -28.18 -3.79 -16.43
N PRO A 27 -26.90 -3.96 -16.08
CA PRO A 27 -26.45 -5.14 -15.35
C PRO A 27 -27.13 -5.26 -13.97
N PRO A 28 -27.08 -6.45 -13.34
CA PRO A 28 -27.66 -6.67 -12.01
C PRO A 28 -27.19 -5.65 -10.96
N ASP A 29 -28.05 -5.37 -9.98
CA ASP A 29 -27.80 -4.35 -8.96
C ASP A 29 -26.49 -4.56 -8.22
N ALA A 30 -26.14 -5.83 -7.95
CA ALA A 30 -24.89 -6.17 -7.30
C ALA A 30 -23.65 -5.70 -8.08
N ILE A 31 -23.66 -5.78 -9.41
CA ILE A 31 -22.54 -5.32 -10.24
C ILE A 31 -22.49 -3.79 -10.27
N ARG A 32 -23.66 -3.13 -10.32
CA ARG A 32 -23.76 -1.66 -10.31
C ARG A 32 -23.26 -1.09 -8.97
N SER A 33 -23.70 -1.66 -7.86
CA SER A 33 -23.23 -1.28 -6.53
C SER A 33 -21.76 -1.62 -6.31
N LEU A 34 -21.26 -2.73 -6.88
CA LEU A 34 -19.83 -3.05 -6.85
C LEU A 34 -19.03 -1.97 -7.59
N TRP A 35 -19.45 -1.59 -8.80
CA TRP A 35 -18.80 -0.53 -9.57
C TRP A 35 -18.79 0.80 -8.80
N HIS A 36 -19.91 1.17 -8.20
CA HIS A 36 -20.01 2.38 -7.39
C HIS A 36 -19.08 2.33 -6.16
N TYR A 37 -19.05 1.20 -5.45
CA TYR A 37 -18.13 0.97 -4.35
C TYR A 37 -16.66 1.11 -4.79
N THR A 38 -16.28 0.42 -5.88
CA THR A 38 -14.92 0.47 -6.43
C THR A 38 -14.56 1.87 -6.88
N TYR A 39 -15.47 2.60 -7.51
CA TYR A 39 -15.26 3.98 -7.91
C TYR A 39 -15.06 4.90 -6.71
N LYS A 40 -15.88 4.78 -5.65
CA LYS A 40 -15.68 5.57 -4.42
C LYS A 40 -14.36 5.28 -3.75
N ALA A 41 -13.96 4.00 -3.69
CA ALA A 41 -12.64 3.61 -3.18
C ALA A 41 -11.51 4.21 -4.03
N TYR A 42 -11.58 4.08 -5.36
CA TYR A 42 -10.61 4.68 -6.28
C TYR A 42 -10.54 6.19 -6.12
N HIS A 43 -11.69 6.89 -6.15
CA HIS A 43 -11.77 8.33 -6.04
C HIS A 43 -11.10 8.82 -4.75
N PHE A 44 -11.47 8.27 -3.60
CA PHE A 44 -10.85 8.60 -2.31
C PHE A 44 -9.32 8.46 -2.35
N HIS A 45 -8.81 7.34 -2.85
CA HIS A 45 -7.36 7.09 -2.88
C HIS A 45 -6.62 7.94 -3.92
N SER A 46 -7.28 8.30 -5.03
CA SER A 46 -6.73 9.17 -6.07
C SER A 46 -6.67 10.65 -5.65
N THR A 47 -7.51 11.05 -4.69
CA THR A 47 -7.55 12.42 -4.18
C THR A 47 -6.83 12.58 -2.83
N LEU A 48 -6.29 11.50 -2.25
CA LEU A 48 -5.53 11.54 -1.01
C LEU A 48 -4.09 11.98 -1.28
N THR A 49 -3.94 13.22 -1.73
CA THR A 49 -2.66 13.81 -2.11
C THR A 49 -2.18 14.85 -1.11
N ASN A 50 -0.86 15.03 -1.09
CA ASN A 50 -0.17 16.02 -0.28
C ASN A 50 -0.55 17.43 -0.73
N SER A 51 -0.64 17.69 -2.04
CA SER A 51 -1.11 18.97 -2.58
C SER A 51 -2.54 19.35 -2.17
N ALA A 52 -3.40 18.37 -1.88
CA ALA A 52 -4.75 18.59 -1.36
C ALA A 52 -4.78 18.87 0.16
N GLY A 53 -3.62 19.02 0.80
CA GLY A 53 -3.49 19.33 2.23
C GLY A 53 -3.42 18.10 3.15
N ASN A 54 -3.40 16.88 2.59
CA ASN A 54 -3.22 15.67 3.38
C ASN A 54 -1.73 15.49 3.67
N HIS A 55 -1.28 15.86 4.87
CA HIS A 55 0.09 15.65 5.30
C HIS A 55 0.15 14.83 6.56
N HIS A 56 0.88 13.72 6.51
CA HIS A 56 1.13 12.88 7.67
C HIS A 56 2.61 12.94 8.10
N PRO A 57 2.93 13.20 9.38
CA PRO A 57 4.33 13.33 9.84
C PRO A 57 5.21 12.11 9.56
N TRP A 58 4.60 10.92 9.55
CA TRP A 58 5.25 9.64 9.29
C TRP A 58 5.01 9.08 7.88
N GLU A 59 4.62 9.93 6.92
CA GLU A 59 4.60 9.52 5.51
C GLU A 59 6.01 9.15 5.03
N SER A 60 6.15 8.41 3.94
CA SER A 60 7.44 8.20 3.27
C SER A 60 7.24 7.98 1.78
N LYS A 61 8.32 8.05 1.01
CA LYS A 61 8.26 8.03 -0.46
C LYS A 61 9.09 6.87 -1.02
N PRO A 62 8.78 6.35 -2.21
CA PRO A 62 9.33 5.08 -2.69
C PRO A 62 10.86 5.03 -2.75
N TRP A 63 11.54 6.15 -3.03
CA TRP A 63 13.01 6.20 -3.03
C TRP A 63 13.65 5.99 -1.64
N THR A 64 12.92 6.23 -0.54
CA THR A 64 13.43 6.00 0.83
C THR A 64 13.19 4.58 1.32
N TRP A 65 12.32 3.81 0.65
CA TRP A 65 11.91 2.50 1.13
C TRP A 65 13.04 1.46 1.06
N PRO A 66 13.82 1.33 -0.04
CA PRO A 66 14.87 0.32 -0.11
C PRO A 66 16.02 0.50 0.87
N MET A 67 16.08 1.61 1.59
CA MET A 67 17.10 1.86 2.61
C MET A 67 16.47 2.06 3.98
N SER A 68 15.14 1.90 4.10
CA SER A 68 14.38 2.13 5.34
C SER A 68 14.69 3.48 5.99
N LEU A 69 15.00 4.51 5.20
CA LEU A 69 15.50 5.81 5.70
C LEU A 69 14.42 6.60 6.46
N ARG A 70 13.15 6.32 6.17
CA ARG A 70 11.99 6.93 6.84
C ARG A 70 11.02 5.84 7.28
N PRO A 71 11.26 5.21 8.45
CA PRO A 71 10.37 4.20 9.02
C PRO A 71 9.04 4.83 9.46
N VAL A 72 8.04 3.98 9.71
CA VAL A 72 6.71 4.44 10.16
C VAL A 72 6.46 4.04 11.61
N LEU A 73 5.96 5.00 12.39
CA LEU A 73 5.52 4.79 13.77
C LEU A 73 4.11 4.17 13.77
N TYR A 74 3.94 3.01 14.42
CA TYR A 74 2.63 2.38 14.62
C TYR A 74 1.98 2.77 15.94
N ALA A 75 2.76 2.83 17.01
CA ALA A 75 2.26 3.19 18.33
C ALA A 75 3.36 3.87 19.14
N ILE A 76 2.96 4.86 19.93
CA ILE A 76 3.79 5.47 20.95
C ILE A 76 2.98 5.55 22.23
N ASP A 77 3.57 5.10 23.33
CA ASP A 77 2.99 5.19 24.65
C ASP A 77 3.96 5.91 25.58
N ASN A 78 3.46 6.97 26.22
CA ASN A 78 4.22 7.86 27.09
C ASN A 78 3.74 7.77 28.55
N GLN A 79 2.72 6.95 28.84
CA GLN A 79 2.10 6.86 30.16
C GLN A 79 1.96 5.41 30.60
N ASN A 80 2.24 5.10 31.87
CA ASN A 80 2.06 3.77 32.43
C ASN A 80 2.78 2.64 31.68
N VAL A 81 3.95 2.92 31.08
CA VAL A 81 4.75 1.93 30.35
C VAL A 81 5.20 0.82 31.33
N PRO A 82 4.67 -0.42 31.22
CA PRO A 82 4.97 -1.46 32.19
C PRO A 82 6.45 -1.85 32.18
N GLY A 83 7.04 -2.03 33.36
CA GLY A 83 8.44 -2.43 33.51
C GLY A 83 9.46 -1.33 33.27
N CYS A 84 9.02 -0.09 33.04
CA CYS A 84 9.92 1.04 32.86
C CYS A 84 10.13 1.80 34.17
N GLY A 85 11.26 1.56 34.84
CA GLY A 85 11.59 2.14 36.15
C GLY A 85 12.15 3.58 36.12
N ALA A 86 12.01 4.30 35.00
CA ALA A 86 12.56 5.65 34.83
C ALA A 86 11.47 6.73 34.98
N ALA A 87 11.85 7.93 35.45
CA ALA A 87 10.93 9.06 35.63
C ALA A 87 10.30 9.58 34.33
N SER A 88 10.95 9.35 33.19
CA SER A 88 10.40 9.58 31.85
C SER A 88 10.59 8.30 31.04
N CYS A 89 9.49 7.72 30.57
CA CYS A 89 9.52 6.51 29.78
C CYS A 89 8.61 6.59 28.56
N VAL A 90 9.14 6.15 27.42
CA VAL A 90 8.43 6.09 26.15
C VAL A 90 8.61 4.70 25.56
N LYS A 91 7.50 4.08 25.14
CA LYS A 91 7.50 2.85 24.34
C LYS A 91 7.05 3.20 22.93
N ALA A 92 7.91 2.98 21.95
CA ALA A 92 7.59 3.17 20.53
C ALA A 92 7.62 1.84 19.78
N VAL A 93 6.58 1.58 18.99
CA VAL A 93 6.50 0.46 18.04
C VAL A 93 6.61 1.04 16.64
N MET A 94 7.67 0.66 15.93
CA MET A 94 7.96 1.17 14.59
C MET A 94 8.14 0.02 13.61
N LEU A 95 7.71 0.23 12.37
CA LEU A 95 8.09 -0.64 11.27
C LEU A 95 9.39 -0.13 10.66
N VAL A 96 10.43 -0.95 10.75
CA VAL A 96 11.76 -0.69 10.21
C VAL A 96 12.17 -1.91 9.39
N GLY A 97 12.71 -1.70 8.19
CA GLY A 97 13.24 -2.81 7.40
C GLY A 97 14.58 -3.30 7.94
N THR A 98 14.94 -4.54 7.64
CA THR A 98 16.24 -5.12 8.01
C THR A 98 17.31 -4.64 7.03
N PRO A 99 18.31 -3.83 7.45
CA PRO A 99 19.30 -3.27 6.53
C PRO A 99 20.08 -4.32 5.73
N ALA A 100 20.32 -5.49 6.35
CA ALA A 100 21.02 -6.61 5.71
C ALA A 100 20.29 -7.14 4.46
N MET A 101 18.95 -7.18 4.48
CA MET A 101 18.15 -7.62 3.33
C MET A 101 18.32 -6.67 2.14
N TRP A 102 18.36 -5.37 2.41
CA TRP A 102 18.49 -4.35 1.37
C TRP A 102 19.86 -4.34 0.70
N TRP A 103 20.92 -4.53 1.48
CA TRP A 103 22.27 -4.61 0.91
C TRP A 103 22.45 -5.83 0.01
N LEU A 104 21.77 -6.94 0.31
CA LEU A 104 21.77 -8.14 -0.54
C LEU A 104 20.84 -8.00 -1.74
N ALA A 105 19.76 -7.24 -1.63
CA ALA A 105 18.84 -7.02 -2.74
C ALA A 105 19.54 -6.36 -3.95
N VAL A 106 20.43 -5.39 -3.74
CA VAL A 106 21.14 -4.70 -4.84
C VAL A 106 21.96 -5.66 -5.73
N PRO A 107 22.93 -6.44 -5.22
CA PRO A 107 23.68 -7.38 -6.06
C PRO A 107 22.80 -8.48 -6.65
N VAL A 108 21.74 -8.93 -5.96
CA VAL A 108 20.80 -9.91 -6.49
C VAL A 108 20.02 -9.34 -7.67
N LEU A 109 19.55 -8.10 -7.61
CA LEU A 109 18.85 -7.43 -8.71
C LEU A 109 19.78 -7.20 -9.90
N LEU A 110 21.03 -6.78 -9.66
CA LEU A 110 22.03 -6.64 -10.72
C LEU A 110 22.34 -7.98 -11.39
N TYR A 111 22.51 -9.05 -10.62
CA TYR A 111 22.73 -10.39 -11.15
C TYR A 111 21.51 -10.89 -11.93
N ALA A 112 20.30 -10.70 -11.40
CA ALA A 112 19.06 -11.07 -12.07
C ALA A 112 18.90 -10.31 -13.39
N ALA A 113 19.20 -9.01 -13.42
CA ALA A 113 19.19 -8.20 -14.64
C ALA A 113 20.20 -8.73 -15.67
N TRP A 114 21.43 -9.03 -15.24
CA TRP A 114 22.44 -9.62 -16.11
C TRP A 114 21.99 -10.98 -16.68
N ARG A 115 21.42 -11.87 -15.84
CA ARG A 115 20.87 -13.15 -16.29
C ARG A 115 19.70 -12.98 -17.27
N ALA A 116 18.82 -12.03 -17.01
CA ALA A 116 17.65 -11.78 -17.85
C ALA A 116 18.04 -11.19 -19.22
N PHE A 117 18.93 -10.20 -19.27
CA PHE A 117 19.25 -9.47 -20.50
C PHE A 117 20.43 -10.06 -21.29
N VAL A 118 21.51 -10.46 -20.61
CA VAL A 118 22.72 -10.98 -21.27
C VAL A 118 22.59 -12.47 -21.56
N ARG A 119 22.12 -13.24 -20.57
CA ARG A 119 21.94 -14.70 -20.72
C ARG A 119 20.55 -15.08 -21.26
N ARG A 120 19.65 -14.10 -21.44
CA ARG A 120 18.28 -14.31 -21.93
C ARG A 120 17.50 -15.38 -21.15
N ASP A 121 17.77 -15.47 -19.85
CA ASP A 121 17.13 -16.43 -18.95
C ASP A 121 15.80 -15.85 -18.44
N TRP A 122 14.70 -16.31 -19.05
CA TRP A 122 13.35 -15.81 -18.77
C TRP A 122 12.94 -15.96 -17.30
N ARG A 123 13.53 -16.92 -16.58
CA ARG A 123 13.21 -17.18 -15.17
C ARG A 123 13.53 -15.97 -14.30
N TYR A 124 14.67 -15.30 -14.58
CA TYR A 124 15.05 -14.08 -13.90
C TYR A 124 14.21 -12.88 -14.35
N ALA A 125 13.77 -12.86 -15.61
CA ALA A 125 12.87 -11.82 -16.10
C ALA A 125 11.52 -11.83 -15.36
N VAL A 126 10.95 -13.02 -15.09
CA VAL A 126 9.70 -13.14 -14.31
C VAL A 126 9.85 -12.56 -12.90
N VAL A 127 10.94 -12.89 -12.21
CA VAL A 127 11.22 -12.37 -10.87
C VAL A 127 11.39 -10.84 -10.89
N LEU A 128 12.14 -10.31 -11.87
CA LEU A 128 12.33 -8.87 -12.03
C LEU A 128 11.01 -8.14 -12.31
N VAL A 129 10.16 -8.69 -13.18
CA VAL A 129 8.84 -8.11 -13.46
C VAL A 129 7.98 -8.09 -12.21
N GLY A 130 7.97 -9.17 -11.42
CA GLY A 130 7.26 -9.21 -10.14
C GLY A 130 7.76 -8.15 -9.16
N TYR A 131 9.08 -8.02 -8.99
CA TYR A 131 9.68 -6.99 -8.15
C TYR A 131 9.34 -5.57 -8.63
N CYS A 132 9.49 -5.31 -9.93
CA CYS A 132 9.16 -4.03 -10.54
C CYS A 132 7.67 -3.70 -10.44
N ALA A 133 6.77 -4.68 -10.55
CA ALA A 133 5.33 -4.48 -10.37
C ALA A 133 4.98 -4.08 -8.93
N GLY A 134 5.76 -4.53 -7.94
CA GLY A 134 5.63 -4.11 -6.55
C GLY A 134 6.20 -2.72 -6.27
N PHE A 135 7.22 -2.28 -7.02
CA PHE A 135 7.97 -1.04 -6.72
C PHE A 135 7.67 0.15 -7.64
N LEU A 136 7.69 -0.05 -8.97
CA LEU A 136 7.62 1.03 -9.95
C LEU A 136 6.29 1.79 -9.98
N PRO A 137 5.10 1.17 -9.77
CA PRO A 137 3.83 1.91 -9.81
C PRO A 137 3.76 3.06 -8.80
N TRP A 138 4.49 2.96 -7.69
CA TRP A 138 4.55 4.01 -6.67
C TRP A 138 5.23 5.29 -7.16
N PHE A 139 6.02 5.24 -8.22
CA PHE A 139 6.61 6.42 -8.84
C PHE A 139 5.68 7.14 -9.81
N ALA A 140 4.54 6.54 -10.19
CA ALA A 140 3.59 7.16 -11.10
C ALA A 140 2.82 8.32 -10.45
N ASP A 141 2.65 8.29 -9.14
CA ASP A 141 1.95 9.34 -8.37
C ASP A 141 2.68 9.59 -7.03
N ILE A 142 3.67 10.49 -7.09
CA ILE A 142 4.49 10.88 -5.94
C ILE A 142 3.76 11.85 -5.02
N ASP A 143 2.72 12.54 -5.50
CA ASP A 143 1.98 13.51 -4.70
C ASP A 143 1.03 12.80 -3.72
N ARG A 144 0.61 11.57 -4.02
CA ARG A 144 -0.14 10.70 -3.11
C ARG A 144 0.53 10.58 -1.74
N GLN A 145 -0.27 10.56 -0.67
CA GLN A 145 0.21 10.25 0.67
C GLN A 145 0.57 8.75 0.77
N MET A 146 1.80 8.44 1.15
CA MET A 146 2.33 7.06 1.15
C MET A 146 3.12 6.75 2.41
N TYR A 147 3.33 5.47 2.69
CA TYR A 147 3.97 5.01 3.93
C TYR A 147 4.92 3.85 3.68
N PHE A 148 5.84 3.66 4.62
CA PHE A 148 6.88 2.64 4.52
C PHE A 148 6.32 1.20 4.49
N PHE A 149 5.16 0.95 5.10
CA PHE A 149 4.55 -0.38 5.10
C PHE A 149 4.12 -0.87 3.69
N TYR A 150 3.99 0.03 2.71
CA TYR A 150 3.76 -0.37 1.32
C TYR A 150 4.97 -1.08 0.70
N ALA A 151 6.14 -0.98 1.33
CA ALA A 151 7.35 -1.65 0.89
C ALA A 151 7.49 -3.09 1.38
N VAL A 152 6.65 -3.54 2.31
CA VAL A 152 6.73 -4.89 2.90
C VAL A 152 6.70 -6.00 1.83
N PRO A 153 5.87 -5.96 0.77
CA PRO A 153 5.87 -6.99 -0.27
C PRO A 153 7.15 -7.05 -1.12
N MET A 154 8.06 -6.08 -0.98
CA MET A 154 9.34 -6.04 -1.72
C MET A 154 10.50 -6.68 -0.95
N ALA A 155 10.30 -7.03 0.32
CA ALA A 155 11.32 -7.59 1.21
C ALA A 155 11.33 -9.12 1.21
#